data_AF-A0A8J2LHE8-F1
#
_entry.id   AF-A0A8J2LHE8-F1
#
_cell.length_a   1.000
_cell.length_b   1.000
_cell.length_c   1.000
_cell.angle_alpha   90.00
_cell.angle_beta   90.00
_cell.angle_gamma   90.00
#
_symmetry.space_group_name_H-M   'P 1'
#
loop_
_entity.id
_entity.type
_entity.pdbx_description
1 polymer ?
#
loop_
_entity_poly.entity_id
_entity_poly.type
_entity_poly.pdbx_seq_one_letter_code
_entity_poly.pdbx_strand_id
1 'polypeptide(L)'
;VRSVVTYGAEIWGLRHLEEIDNLQNFFVKKLLKLPKNTSNLLLCCYKDMWEEQTDLQNFNWSSLLYFRIKDFLPKGLWNCKSPDEIRAAIPKIVSKYQQSLVVQDVAKMMASTHFPLYKRIKTHDYAEEYTKTPTPLRIAGILARIRMGSIFIHFNEITLRRDKCIFCSQFSSTWSHLFLECHLLSNYRPASLSNINPSHHPFIETFWESLIKNTNKDFATLIYRFLEEISKRM
;
A
#
# COMPACT_ATOMS: atom_id res chain seq x y z
N VAL A 1 -9.27 3.07 7.34
CA VAL A 1 -8.41 1.85 7.37
C VAL A 1 -8.45 1.08 6.05
N ARG A 2 -9.62 0.93 5.38
CA ARG A 2 -9.72 0.21 4.09
C ARG A 2 -8.97 0.86 2.92
N SER A 3 -9.03 2.19 2.74
CA SER A 3 -8.52 2.86 1.53
C SER A 3 -6.99 2.80 1.36
N VAL A 4 -6.21 3.06 2.41
CA VAL A 4 -4.73 3.07 2.32
C VAL A 4 -4.16 1.66 2.15
N VAL A 5 -4.81 0.65 2.74
CA VAL A 5 -4.43 -0.76 2.56
C VAL A 5 -4.75 -1.23 1.14
N THR A 6 -5.87 -0.80 0.55
CA THR A 6 -6.21 -1.15 -0.84
C THR A 6 -5.29 -0.50 -1.88
N TYR A 7 -4.84 0.75 -1.69
CA TYR A 7 -3.91 1.40 -2.63
C TYR A 7 -2.49 0.80 -2.57
N GLY A 8 -2.02 0.37 -1.39
CA GLY A 8 -0.74 -0.34 -1.29
C GLY A 8 -0.81 -1.81 -1.73
N ALA A 9 -1.97 -2.45 -1.61
CA ALA A 9 -2.17 -3.86 -1.95
C ALA A 9 -1.96 -4.16 -3.44
N GLU A 10 -2.29 -3.22 -4.33
CA GLU A 10 -2.11 -3.40 -5.79
C GLU A 10 -0.62 -3.38 -6.18
N ILE A 11 0.20 -2.53 -5.55
CA ILE A 11 1.65 -2.43 -5.83
C ILE A 11 2.44 -3.55 -5.13
N TRP A 12 2.09 -3.89 -3.88
CA TRP A 12 2.78 -4.95 -3.13
C TRP A 12 2.32 -6.36 -3.49
N GLY A 13 1.08 -6.50 -3.98
CA GLY A 13 0.53 -7.78 -4.43
C GLY A 13 1.27 -8.36 -5.63
N LEU A 14 1.92 -7.53 -6.46
CA LEU A 14 2.70 -8.01 -7.60
C LEU A 14 3.92 -8.87 -7.20
N ARG A 15 4.50 -8.63 -6.00
CA ARG A 15 5.59 -9.47 -5.47
C ARG A 15 5.09 -10.82 -4.94
N HIS A 16 3.79 -10.91 -4.67
CA HIS A 16 3.13 -12.09 -4.12
C HIS A 16 2.05 -12.63 -5.07
N LEU A 17 2.29 -12.53 -6.39
CA LEU A 17 1.34 -12.95 -7.41
C LEU A 17 0.94 -14.42 -7.24
N GLU A 18 1.90 -15.27 -6.88
CA GLU A 18 1.66 -16.69 -6.67
C GLU A 18 0.79 -16.94 -5.42
N GLU A 19 1.04 -16.25 -4.31
CA GLU A 19 0.20 -16.35 -3.12
C GLU A 19 -1.20 -15.78 -3.36
N ILE A 20 -1.33 -14.69 -4.13
CA ILE A 20 -2.62 -14.11 -4.51
C ILE A 20 -3.38 -15.05 -5.43
N ASP A 21 -2.75 -15.62 -6.45
CA ASP A 21 -3.36 -16.61 -7.34
C ASP A 21 -3.80 -17.85 -6.55
N ASN A 22 -2.98 -18.32 -5.61
CA ASN A 22 -3.35 -19.42 -4.71
C ASN A 22 -4.55 -19.05 -3.83
N LEU A 23 -4.62 -17.82 -3.32
CA LEU A 23 -5.74 -17.34 -2.51
C LEU A 23 -7.03 -17.18 -3.34
N GLN A 24 -6.91 -16.67 -4.57
CA GLN A 24 -8.01 -16.54 -5.52
C GLN A 24 -8.52 -17.92 -5.95
N ASN A 25 -7.62 -18.84 -6.31
CA ASN A 25 -7.97 -20.22 -6.63
C ASN A 25 -8.65 -20.90 -5.44
N PHE A 26 -8.14 -20.71 -4.23
CA PHE A 26 -8.78 -21.20 -3.01
C PHE A 26 -10.18 -20.62 -2.82
N PHE A 27 -10.34 -19.30 -3.00
CA PHE A 27 -11.62 -18.61 -2.85
C PHE A 27 -12.65 -19.10 -3.88
N VAL A 28 -12.28 -19.18 -5.15
CA VAL A 28 -13.14 -19.65 -6.25
C VAL A 28 -13.52 -21.12 -6.04
N LYS A 29 -12.55 -21.99 -5.71
CA LYS A 29 -12.83 -23.40 -5.40
C LYS A 29 -13.79 -23.54 -4.21
N LYS A 30 -13.61 -22.72 -3.17
CA LYS A 30 -14.50 -22.73 -2.00
C LYS A 30 -15.90 -22.19 -2.31
N LEU A 31 -16.01 -21.12 -3.09
CA LEU A 31 -17.27 -20.52 -3.53
C LEU A 31 -18.10 -21.51 -4.35
N LEU A 32 -17.45 -22.24 -5.25
CA LEU A 32 -18.06 -23.23 -6.13
C LEU A 32 -18.15 -24.63 -5.52
N LYS A 33 -17.74 -24.80 -4.25
CA LYS A 33 -17.68 -26.10 -3.54
C LYS A 33 -16.90 -27.19 -4.29
N LEU A 34 -15.84 -26.80 -5.00
CA LEU A 34 -14.98 -27.71 -5.75
C LEU A 34 -13.99 -28.44 -4.81
N PRO A 35 -13.65 -29.71 -5.09
CA PRO A 35 -12.58 -30.40 -4.38
C PRO A 35 -11.26 -29.63 -4.41
N LYS A 36 -10.46 -29.72 -3.33
CA LYS A 36 -9.17 -29.01 -3.23
C LYS A 36 -8.20 -29.39 -4.37
N ASN A 37 -8.30 -30.61 -4.87
CA ASN A 37 -7.41 -31.18 -5.88
C ASN A 37 -7.87 -30.88 -7.31
N THR A 38 -8.98 -30.15 -7.47
CA THR A 38 -9.49 -29.76 -8.78
C THR A 38 -8.44 -28.93 -9.51
N SER A 39 -8.07 -29.38 -10.71
CA SER A 39 -7.10 -28.70 -11.56
C SER A 39 -7.53 -27.25 -11.82
N ASN A 40 -6.55 -26.36 -11.91
CA ASN A 40 -6.79 -24.97 -12.29
C ASN A 40 -7.33 -24.83 -13.73
N LEU A 41 -7.40 -25.94 -14.50
CA LEU A 41 -8.07 -26.05 -15.80
C LEU A 41 -9.55 -25.62 -15.77
N LEU A 42 -10.23 -25.61 -14.62
CA LEU A 42 -11.60 -25.09 -14.53
C LEU A 42 -11.69 -23.58 -14.84
N LEU A 43 -10.63 -22.81 -14.63
CA LEU A 43 -10.52 -21.43 -15.12
C LEU A 43 -10.44 -21.37 -16.67
N CYS A 44 -9.86 -22.39 -17.31
CA CYS A 44 -9.84 -22.52 -18.76
C CYS A 44 -11.20 -22.92 -19.32
N CYS A 45 -11.94 -23.84 -18.68
CA CYS A 45 -13.30 -24.19 -19.12
C CYS A 45 -14.31 -23.03 -18.95
N TYR A 46 -14.09 -22.15 -17.96
CA TYR A 46 -14.84 -20.88 -17.85
C TYR A 46 -14.63 -19.95 -19.07
N LYS A 47 -13.51 -20.12 -19.78
CA LYS A 47 -13.19 -19.41 -21.03
C LYS A 47 -13.91 -20.02 -22.25
N ASP A 48 -14.49 -21.21 -22.14
CA ASP A 48 -15.34 -21.81 -23.18
C ASP A 48 -16.83 -21.48 -22.91
N MET A 49 -17.23 -21.39 -21.63
CA MET A 49 -18.51 -20.78 -21.22
C MET A 49 -18.66 -19.30 -21.65
N TRP A 50 -17.54 -18.67 -22.01
CA TRP A 50 -17.40 -17.35 -22.65
C TRP A 50 -18.31 -17.13 -23.85
N GLU A 51 -18.57 -18.16 -24.66
CA GLU A 51 -19.23 -18.01 -25.96
C GLU A 51 -20.76 -18.09 -25.87
N GLU A 52 -21.33 -18.58 -24.75
CA GLU A 52 -22.75 -18.90 -24.67
C GLU A 52 -23.59 -18.02 -23.73
N GLN A 53 -23.01 -17.12 -22.91
CA GLN A 53 -23.78 -16.31 -21.95
C GLN A 53 -23.65 -14.79 -22.14
N THR A 54 -24.71 -14.17 -22.66
CA THR A 54 -24.80 -12.72 -22.95
C THR A 54 -25.11 -11.83 -21.75
N ASP A 55 -25.68 -12.36 -20.66
CA ASP A 55 -26.24 -11.54 -19.56
C ASP A 55 -25.41 -11.45 -18.26
N LEU A 56 -24.31 -12.19 -18.14
CA LEU A 56 -23.45 -12.18 -16.92
C LEU A 56 -22.15 -11.38 -17.10
N GLN A 57 -22.19 -10.27 -17.85
CA GLN A 57 -21.01 -9.44 -18.14
C GLN A 57 -20.29 -8.91 -16.89
N ASN A 58 -20.98 -8.79 -15.74
CA ASN A 58 -20.39 -8.29 -14.50
C ASN A 58 -19.61 -9.35 -13.68
N PHE A 59 -19.69 -10.63 -14.04
CA PHE A 59 -19.05 -11.73 -13.29
C PHE A 59 -18.03 -12.54 -14.11
N ASN A 60 -17.84 -12.19 -15.39
CA ASN A 60 -16.85 -12.84 -16.24
C ASN A 60 -15.47 -12.17 -16.08
N TRP A 61 -14.55 -12.86 -15.41
CA TRP A 61 -13.18 -12.36 -15.16
C TRP A 61 -12.44 -12.02 -16.46
N SER A 62 -12.67 -12.75 -17.54
CA SER A 62 -12.00 -12.51 -18.83
C SER A 62 -12.57 -11.27 -19.54
N SER A 63 -13.85 -10.94 -19.36
CA SER A 63 -14.43 -9.71 -19.89
C SER A 63 -13.90 -8.52 -19.09
N LEU A 64 -13.84 -8.66 -17.76
CA LEU A 64 -13.22 -7.67 -16.88
C LEU A 64 -11.74 -7.46 -17.24
N LEU A 65 -11.00 -8.55 -17.51
CA LEU A 65 -9.62 -8.49 -17.95
C LEU A 65 -9.52 -7.76 -19.28
N TYR A 66 -10.29 -8.16 -20.30
CA TYR A 66 -10.34 -7.49 -21.60
C TYR A 66 -10.61 -6.00 -21.45
N PHE A 67 -11.64 -5.59 -20.71
CA PHE A 67 -11.94 -4.18 -20.51
C PHE A 67 -10.82 -3.42 -19.81
N ARG A 68 -10.08 -4.07 -18.91
CA ARG A 68 -8.91 -3.47 -18.24
C ARG A 68 -7.70 -3.36 -19.16
N ILE A 69 -7.52 -4.27 -20.12
CA ILE A 69 -6.29 -4.33 -20.93
C ILE A 69 -6.45 -3.94 -22.40
N LYS A 70 -7.68 -3.77 -22.89
CA LYS A 70 -7.98 -3.54 -24.32
C LYS A 70 -7.23 -2.35 -24.92
N ASP A 71 -7.02 -1.30 -24.13
CA ASP A 71 -6.31 -0.09 -24.57
C ASP A 71 -4.79 -0.31 -24.68
N PHE A 72 -4.28 -1.40 -24.09
CA PHE A 72 -2.87 -1.80 -24.12
C PHE A 72 -2.59 -2.99 -25.04
N LEU A 73 -3.63 -3.71 -25.48
CA LEU A 73 -3.52 -4.84 -26.39
C LEU A 73 -3.05 -4.39 -27.78
N PRO A 74 -2.02 -5.02 -28.36
CA PRO A 74 -1.75 -4.90 -29.79
C PRO A 74 -2.99 -5.29 -30.61
N LYS A 75 -3.24 -4.57 -31.71
CA LYS A 75 -4.39 -4.85 -32.59
C LYS A 75 -4.35 -6.32 -33.04
N GLY A 76 -5.48 -7.01 -32.87
CA GLY A 76 -5.63 -8.41 -33.27
C GLY A 76 -5.08 -9.43 -32.27
N LEU A 77 -4.34 -9.03 -31.23
CA LEU A 77 -3.76 -9.99 -30.27
C LEU A 77 -4.85 -10.77 -29.51
N TRP A 78 -5.99 -10.14 -29.22
CA TRP A 78 -7.10 -10.81 -28.55
C TRP A 78 -7.64 -12.01 -29.33
N ASN A 79 -7.58 -11.94 -30.66
CA ASN A 79 -8.03 -13.00 -31.57
C ASN A 79 -6.87 -13.91 -32.03
N CYS A 80 -5.66 -13.71 -31.50
CA CYS A 80 -4.49 -14.50 -31.86
C CYS A 80 -4.67 -15.95 -31.34
N LYS A 81 -4.47 -16.92 -32.23
CA LYS A 81 -4.49 -18.35 -31.86
C LYS A 81 -3.11 -18.88 -31.46
N SER A 82 -2.03 -18.16 -31.79
CA SER A 82 -0.66 -18.56 -31.50
C SER A 82 -0.33 -18.27 -30.02
N PRO A 83 -0.10 -19.30 -29.17
CA PRO A 83 0.25 -19.09 -27.77
C PRO A 83 1.60 -18.39 -27.58
N ASP A 84 2.50 -18.50 -28.55
CA ASP A 84 3.83 -17.89 -28.50
C ASP A 84 3.78 -16.38 -28.76
N GLU A 85 2.93 -15.93 -29.70
CA GLU A 85 2.69 -14.51 -29.94
C GLU A 85 2.04 -13.83 -28.72
N ILE A 86 1.07 -14.51 -28.08
CA ILE A 86 0.45 -14.02 -26.84
C ILE A 86 1.52 -13.89 -25.74
N ARG A 87 2.32 -14.95 -25.52
CA ARG A 87 3.38 -14.94 -24.50
C ARG A 87 4.41 -13.84 -24.75
N ALA A 88 4.81 -13.62 -25.99
CA ALA A 88 5.73 -12.56 -26.36
C ALA A 88 5.16 -11.15 -26.09
N ALA A 89 3.85 -10.97 -26.19
CA ALA A 89 3.19 -9.68 -25.98
C ALA A 89 2.90 -9.35 -24.50
N ILE A 90 2.79 -10.35 -23.62
CA ILE A 90 2.45 -10.17 -22.19
C ILE A 90 3.34 -9.13 -21.51
N PRO A 91 4.69 -9.18 -21.57
CA PRO A 91 5.54 -8.21 -20.87
C PRO A 91 5.25 -6.76 -21.26
N LYS A 92 4.95 -6.52 -22.54
CA LYS A 92 4.63 -5.20 -23.08
C LYS A 92 3.27 -4.70 -22.61
N ILE A 93 2.27 -5.58 -22.56
CA ILE A 93 0.92 -5.26 -22.05
C ILE A 93 1.02 -4.92 -20.55
N VAL A 94 1.71 -5.76 -19.79
CA VAL A 94 1.90 -5.57 -18.34
C VAL A 94 2.60 -4.24 -18.06
N SER A 95 3.69 -3.95 -18.76
CA SER A 95 4.43 -2.69 -18.58
C SER A 95 3.56 -1.45 -18.88
N LYS A 96 2.79 -1.47 -19.98
CA LYS A 96 1.87 -0.37 -20.30
C LYS A 96 0.74 -0.23 -19.30
N TYR A 97 0.18 -1.35 -18.85
CA TYR A 97 -0.89 -1.34 -17.85
C TYR A 97 -0.38 -0.79 -16.53
N GLN A 98 0.78 -1.22 -16.06
CA GLN A 98 1.45 -0.68 -14.88
C GLN A 98 1.64 0.84 -14.98
N GLN A 99 2.16 1.33 -16.11
CA GLN A 99 2.31 2.77 -16.33
C GLN A 99 0.96 3.51 -16.27
N SER A 100 -0.09 2.94 -16.85
CA SER A 100 -1.43 3.54 -16.81
C SER A 100 -2.01 3.62 -15.40
N LEU A 101 -1.76 2.60 -14.56
CA LEU A 101 -2.18 2.59 -13.16
C LEU A 101 -1.48 3.70 -12.38
N VAL A 102 -0.18 3.87 -12.60
CA VAL A 102 0.59 4.97 -11.98
C VAL A 102 0.02 6.33 -12.37
N VAL A 103 -0.26 6.55 -13.66
CA VAL A 103 -0.86 7.79 -14.14
C VAL A 103 -2.24 8.04 -13.50
N GLN A 104 -3.08 7.00 -13.42
CA GLN A 104 -4.39 7.11 -12.78
C GLN A 104 -4.27 7.43 -11.29
N ASP A 105 -3.33 6.81 -10.58
CA ASP A 105 -3.12 7.05 -9.17
C ASP A 105 -2.60 8.47 -8.91
N VAL A 106 -1.67 8.97 -9.73
CA VAL A 106 -1.24 10.37 -9.69
C VAL A 106 -2.43 11.30 -9.94
N ALA A 107 -3.26 11.02 -10.93
CA ALA A 107 -4.45 11.83 -11.21
C ALA A 107 -5.44 11.85 -10.02
N LYS A 108 -5.74 10.68 -9.44
CA LYS A 108 -6.59 10.55 -8.24
C LYS A 108 -5.99 11.27 -7.03
N MET A 109 -4.68 11.14 -6.83
CA MET A 109 -3.92 11.81 -5.77
C MET A 109 -4.05 13.34 -5.88
N MET A 110 -3.85 13.87 -7.09
CA MET A 110 -3.95 15.30 -7.37
C MET A 110 -5.39 15.83 -7.27
N ALA A 111 -6.38 15.01 -7.64
CA ALA A 111 -7.80 15.34 -7.53
C ALA A 111 -8.36 15.17 -6.11
N SER A 112 -7.63 14.55 -5.18
CA SER A 112 -8.14 14.24 -3.84
C SER A 112 -8.47 15.51 -3.05
N THR A 113 -9.74 15.63 -2.64
CA THR A 113 -10.21 16.68 -1.73
C THR A 113 -10.12 16.25 -0.26
N HIS A 114 -10.16 14.94 0.00
CA HIS A 114 -10.20 14.38 1.35
C HIS A 114 -8.85 14.45 2.08
N PHE A 115 -7.74 14.32 1.34
CA PHE A 115 -6.39 14.42 1.88
C PHE A 115 -5.59 15.45 1.08
N PRO A 116 -5.72 16.76 1.35
CA PRO A 116 -5.04 17.80 0.59
C PRO A 116 -3.52 17.65 0.57
N LEU A 117 -2.95 17.02 1.61
CA LEU A 117 -1.52 16.72 1.70
C LEU A 117 -1.04 15.73 0.62
N TYR A 118 -1.92 14.89 0.05
CA TYR A 118 -1.55 14.00 -1.04
C TYR A 118 -1.07 14.75 -2.28
N LYS A 119 -1.59 15.96 -2.53
CA LYS A 119 -1.12 16.82 -3.63
C LYS A 119 0.35 17.24 -3.49
N ARG A 120 0.90 17.15 -2.27
CA ARG A 120 2.30 17.49 -1.97
C ARG A 120 3.24 16.28 -2.04
N ILE A 121 2.70 15.05 -2.11
CA ILE A 121 3.53 13.86 -2.35
C ILE A 121 4.08 13.95 -3.77
N LYS A 122 5.39 13.69 -3.92
CA LYS A 122 6.09 13.78 -5.20
C LYS A 122 5.34 12.98 -6.27
N THR A 123 5.15 13.58 -7.44
CA THR A 123 4.54 12.95 -8.62
C THR A 123 5.53 12.10 -9.42
N HIS A 124 6.80 12.06 -9.03
CA HIS A 124 7.84 11.32 -9.73
C HIS A 124 7.79 9.82 -9.35
N ASP A 125 7.94 8.95 -10.35
CA ASP A 125 7.83 7.47 -10.36
C ASP A 125 8.65 6.69 -9.32
N TYR A 126 9.39 7.35 -8.43
CA TYR A 126 10.20 6.66 -7.45
C TYR A 126 9.39 6.37 -6.21
N ALA A 127 9.10 5.08 -6.00
CA ALA A 127 8.65 4.57 -4.72
C ALA A 127 9.53 5.13 -3.59
N GLU A 128 8.88 5.63 -2.53
CA GLU A 128 9.57 6.19 -1.38
C GLU A 128 10.56 5.18 -0.81
N GLU A 129 11.74 5.62 -0.37
CA GLU A 129 12.84 4.71 -0.01
C GLU A 129 12.47 3.71 1.10
N TYR A 130 11.63 4.15 2.04
CA TYR A 130 11.11 3.27 3.10
C TYR A 130 10.22 2.12 2.56
N THR A 131 9.61 2.27 1.38
CA THR A 131 8.82 1.21 0.73
C THR A 131 9.69 0.20 -0.02
N LYS A 132 10.90 0.59 -0.42
CA LYS A 132 11.89 -0.30 -1.03
C LYS A 132 12.57 -1.18 0.03
N THR A 133 12.60 -0.69 1.26
CA THR A 133 13.15 -1.42 2.40
C THR A 133 12.22 -2.57 2.78
N PRO A 134 12.73 -3.81 3.01
CA PRO A 134 11.94 -4.93 3.47
C PRO A 134 11.47 -4.70 4.92
N THR A 135 10.42 -3.91 5.04
CA THR A 135 9.83 -3.47 6.30
C THR A 135 8.50 -4.19 6.46
N PRO A 136 8.21 -4.80 7.63
CA PRO A 136 6.89 -5.36 7.91
C PRO A 136 5.76 -4.39 7.53
N LEU A 137 4.75 -4.88 6.81
CA LEU A 137 3.65 -4.08 6.27
C LEU A 137 2.99 -3.17 7.32
N ARG A 138 2.89 -3.68 8.54
CA ARG A 138 2.35 -2.94 9.68
C ARG A 138 3.14 -1.66 9.98
N ILE A 139 4.46 -1.71 9.91
CA ILE A 139 5.35 -0.57 10.17
C ILE A 139 5.27 0.42 9.01
N ALA A 140 5.30 -0.06 7.77
CA ALA A 140 5.12 0.78 6.59
C ALA A 140 3.79 1.55 6.65
N GLY A 141 2.72 0.90 7.11
CA GLY A 141 1.42 1.52 7.32
C GLY A 141 1.42 2.63 8.38
N ILE A 142 2.17 2.48 9.47
CA ILE A 142 2.31 3.52 10.51
C ILE A 142 3.06 4.73 9.96
N LEU A 143 4.19 4.50 9.30
CA LEU A 143 5.00 5.58 8.71
C LEU A 143 4.22 6.36 7.66
N ALA A 144 3.46 5.66 6.81
CA ALA A 144 2.56 6.29 5.85
C ALA A 144 1.52 7.18 6.57
N ARG A 145 0.94 6.74 7.69
CA ARG A 145 -0.02 7.54 8.47
C ARG A 145 0.62 8.76 9.13
N ILE A 146 1.83 8.62 9.69
CA ILE A 146 2.60 9.73 10.27
C ILE A 146 2.85 10.77 9.18
N ARG A 147 3.37 10.33 8.03
CA ARG A 147 3.66 11.18 6.88
C ARG A 147 2.43 11.90 6.36
N MET A 148 1.30 11.21 6.35
CA MET A 148 0.01 11.80 5.96
C MET A 148 -0.60 12.73 6.99
N GLY A 149 0.09 12.99 8.09
CA GLY A 149 -0.40 13.84 9.16
C GLY A 149 -1.68 13.30 9.78
N SER A 150 -1.88 11.97 9.74
CA SER A 150 -3.07 11.33 10.30
C SER A 150 -3.25 11.76 11.76
N ILE A 151 -4.49 11.92 12.18
CA ILE A 151 -4.81 12.27 13.57
C ILE A 151 -4.60 11.05 14.48
N PHE A 152 -4.76 9.83 13.95
CA PHE A 152 -4.74 8.61 14.74
C PHE A 152 -3.76 7.57 14.19
N ILE A 153 -2.99 6.96 15.09
CA ILE A 153 -2.19 5.77 14.80
C ILE A 153 -2.64 4.67 15.74
N HIS A 154 -3.10 3.56 15.15
CA HIS A 154 -3.43 2.36 15.90
C HIS A 154 -2.23 1.41 15.85
N PHE A 155 -1.72 1.06 17.02
CA PHE A 155 -0.60 0.14 17.17
C PHE A 155 -0.85 -0.78 18.35
N ASN A 156 -0.97 -2.08 18.08
CA ASN A 156 -1.50 -3.07 19.02
C ASN A 156 -2.81 -2.58 19.65
N GLU A 157 -2.84 -2.47 20.97
CA GLU A 157 -3.99 -2.04 21.77
C GLU A 157 -3.96 -0.52 22.02
N ILE A 158 -2.91 0.18 21.57
CA ILE A 158 -2.77 1.62 21.75
C ILE A 158 -3.33 2.36 20.55
N THR A 159 -4.09 3.42 20.85
CA THR A 159 -4.46 4.46 19.89
C THR A 159 -3.77 5.77 20.25
N LEU A 160 -2.77 6.13 19.46
CA LEU A 160 -2.04 7.38 19.59
C LEU A 160 -2.77 8.48 18.85
N ARG A 161 -2.78 9.67 19.44
CA ARG A 161 -3.45 10.85 18.92
C ARG A 161 -2.42 11.94 18.62
N ARG A 162 -2.56 12.56 17.44
CA ARG A 162 -1.75 13.72 17.06
C ARG A 162 -2.09 14.90 17.96
N ASP A 163 -3.37 15.22 18.10
CA ASP A 163 -3.87 16.44 18.76
C ASP A 163 -3.69 16.50 20.28
N LYS A 164 -3.55 15.34 20.94
CA LYS A 164 -3.32 15.24 22.38
C LYS A 164 -2.38 14.08 22.70
N CYS A 165 -1.33 14.36 23.46
CA CYS A 165 -0.46 13.30 23.95
C CYS A 165 -1.18 12.48 25.03
N ILE A 166 -1.32 11.17 24.81
CA ILE A 166 -2.02 10.29 25.77
C ILE A 166 -1.23 10.07 27.06
N PHE A 167 0.08 10.37 27.07
CA PHE A 167 0.96 10.15 28.20
C PHE A 167 1.00 11.35 29.14
N CYS A 168 1.36 12.53 28.62
CA CYS A 168 1.47 13.75 29.44
C CYS A 168 0.22 14.64 29.40
N SER A 169 -0.82 14.26 28.63
CA SER A 169 -2.04 15.04 28.43
C SER A 169 -1.85 16.44 27.83
N GLN A 170 -0.66 16.76 27.29
CA GLN A 170 -0.43 18.04 26.61
C GLN A 170 -1.30 18.15 25.35
N PHE A 171 -2.06 19.24 25.27
CA PHE A 171 -2.87 19.62 24.12
C PHE A 171 -1.98 20.20 23.02
N SER A 172 -2.49 20.20 21.77
CA SER A 172 -1.72 20.56 20.56
C SER A 172 -0.43 19.76 20.43
N SER A 173 -0.48 18.48 20.82
CA SER A 173 0.61 17.56 20.56
C SER A 173 0.84 17.46 19.05
N THR A 174 2.05 17.10 18.68
CA THR A 174 2.38 16.72 17.31
C THR A 174 3.04 15.35 17.36
N TRP A 175 3.25 14.74 16.20
CA TRP A 175 4.08 13.54 16.15
C TRP A 175 5.49 13.84 16.70
N SER A 176 6.02 15.06 16.50
CA SER A 176 7.30 15.48 17.11
C SER A 176 7.24 15.44 18.63
N HIS A 177 6.16 15.94 19.24
CA HIS A 177 6.02 15.87 20.68
C HIS A 177 6.10 14.41 21.18
N LEU A 178 5.32 13.52 20.58
CA LEU A 178 5.29 12.11 20.99
C LEU A 178 6.65 11.42 20.82
N PHE A 179 7.28 11.60 19.67
CA PHE A 179 8.50 10.85 19.31
C PHE A 179 9.80 11.49 19.82
N LEU A 180 9.81 12.79 20.15
CA LEU A 180 11.05 13.54 20.41
C LEU A 180 11.02 14.43 21.66
N GLU A 181 9.86 14.83 22.18
CA GLU A 181 9.80 15.85 23.25
C GLU A 181 9.17 15.32 24.54
N CYS A 182 8.25 14.35 24.46
CA CYS A 182 7.50 13.87 25.61
C CYS A 182 8.44 13.32 26.69
N HIS A 183 8.50 14.01 27.83
CA HIS A 183 9.41 13.68 28.93
C HIS A 183 9.08 12.34 29.57
N LEU A 184 7.78 11.98 29.65
CA LEU A 184 7.34 10.68 30.16
C LEU A 184 7.76 9.50 29.27
N LEU A 185 8.11 9.78 28.01
CA LEU A 185 8.59 8.78 27.07
C LEU A 185 10.11 8.80 26.88
N SER A 186 10.84 9.65 27.61
CA SER A 186 12.29 9.81 27.48
C SER A 186 13.05 8.49 27.63
N ASN A 187 12.66 7.66 28.61
CA ASN A 187 13.29 6.37 28.88
C ASN A 187 13.03 5.30 27.81
N TYR A 188 12.02 5.48 26.95
CA TYR A 188 11.69 4.55 25.87
C TYR A 188 12.29 4.97 24.54
N ARG A 189 12.69 6.24 24.41
CA ARG A 189 13.24 6.77 23.17
C ARG A 189 14.63 6.19 22.92
N PRO A 190 14.87 5.60 21.74
CA PRO A 190 16.22 5.24 21.34
C PRO A 190 17.15 6.46 21.38
N ALA A 191 18.40 6.27 21.81
CA ALA A 191 19.38 7.35 21.90
C ALA A 191 19.55 8.13 20.58
N SER A 192 19.39 7.46 19.44
CA SER A 192 19.41 8.07 18.11
C SER A 192 18.27 9.07 17.87
N LEU A 193 17.10 8.90 18.48
CA LEU A 193 16.00 9.87 18.41
C LEU A 193 16.22 11.04 19.37
N SER A 194 16.83 10.80 20.52
CA SER A 194 17.07 11.84 21.55
C SER A 194 18.01 12.95 21.08
N ASN A 195 18.87 12.68 20.10
CA ASN A 195 19.78 13.67 19.53
C ASN A 195 19.12 14.60 18.50
N ILE A 196 17.87 14.34 18.12
CA ILE A 196 17.18 15.08 17.07
C ILE A 196 16.44 16.26 17.70
N ASN A 197 16.92 17.48 17.46
CA ASN A 197 16.31 18.69 18.01
C ASN A 197 15.21 19.25 17.08
N PRO A 198 13.92 19.21 17.47
CA PRO A 198 12.81 19.68 16.63
C PRO A 198 12.80 21.20 16.44
N SER A 199 13.43 21.98 17.32
CA SER A 199 13.37 23.45 17.31
C SER A 199 14.10 24.12 16.13
N HIS A 200 14.91 23.38 15.37
CA HIS A 200 15.59 23.91 14.18
C HIS A 200 14.75 23.87 12.89
N HIS A 201 13.55 23.28 12.93
CA HIS A 201 12.70 23.20 11.74
C HIS A 201 11.45 24.06 11.90
N PRO A 202 11.33 25.19 11.17
CA PRO A 202 10.23 26.15 11.32
C PRO A 202 8.86 25.56 10.94
N PHE A 203 8.82 24.40 10.28
CA PHE A 203 7.61 23.66 9.99
C PHE A 203 7.79 22.19 10.38
N ILE A 204 7.04 21.72 11.38
CA ILE A 204 7.03 20.32 11.83
C ILE A 204 6.75 19.35 10.67
N GLU A 205 5.99 19.78 9.67
CA GLU A 205 5.73 19.02 8.45
C GLU A 205 7.02 18.83 7.62
N THR A 206 7.83 19.88 7.46
CA THR A 206 9.13 19.79 6.79
C THR A 206 10.15 18.98 7.57
N PHE A 207 10.05 18.97 8.91
CA PHE A 207 10.89 18.14 9.77
C PHE A 207 10.63 16.66 9.52
N TRP A 208 9.37 16.21 9.61
CA TRP A 208 9.03 14.80 9.34
C TRP A 208 9.30 14.42 7.89
N GLU A 209 9.08 15.33 6.94
CA GLU A 209 9.48 15.09 5.56
C GLU A 209 10.99 14.95 5.40
N SER A 210 11.80 15.80 6.04
CA SER A 210 13.26 15.73 6.00
C SER A 210 13.76 14.47 6.69
N LEU A 211 13.19 14.13 7.84
CA LEU A 211 13.46 12.91 8.58
C LEU A 211 13.18 11.72 7.68
N ILE A 212 11.95 11.57 7.18
CA ILE A 212 11.54 10.43 6.33
C ILE A 212 12.32 10.38 5.01
N LYS A 213 12.65 11.53 4.40
CA LYS A 213 13.43 11.61 3.15
C LYS A 213 14.90 11.24 3.35
N ASN A 214 15.49 11.56 4.50
CA ASN A 214 16.91 11.33 4.79
C ASN A 214 17.13 10.07 5.64
N THR A 215 16.08 9.47 6.18
CA THR A 215 16.23 8.33 7.07
C THR A 215 16.22 7.00 6.33
N ASN A 216 17.34 6.32 6.52
CA ASN A 216 17.61 4.92 6.25
C ASN A 216 16.60 3.98 6.96
N LYS A 217 16.63 2.69 6.61
CA LYS A 217 15.91 1.55 7.25
C LYS A 217 15.87 1.62 8.79
N ASP A 218 16.88 2.24 9.37
CA ASP A 218 17.05 2.41 10.80
C ASP A 218 15.92 3.23 11.44
N PHE A 219 15.43 4.31 10.83
CA PHE A 219 14.41 5.15 11.47
C PHE A 219 13.05 4.47 11.55
N ALA A 220 12.63 3.78 10.49
CA ALA A 220 11.42 2.96 10.49
C ALA A 220 11.45 1.92 11.62
N THR A 221 12.61 1.29 11.79
CA THR A 221 12.87 0.30 12.83
C THR A 221 12.88 0.93 14.22
N LEU A 222 13.43 2.14 14.37
CA LEU A 222 13.47 2.88 15.64
C LEU A 222 12.07 3.30 16.10
N ILE A 223 11.25 3.85 15.19
CA ILE A 223 9.85 4.19 15.48
C ILE A 223 9.07 2.94 15.87
N TYR A 224 9.27 1.83 15.15
CA TYR A 224 8.60 0.59 15.51
C TYR A 224 8.99 0.07 16.90
N ARG A 225 10.29 -0.02 17.19
CA ARG A 225 10.78 -0.46 18.51
C ARG A 225 10.25 0.43 19.62
N PHE A 226 10.26 1.74 19.42
CA PHE A 226 9.69 2.70 20.36
C PHE A 226 8.20 2.42 20.62
N LEU A 227 7.41 2.23 19.57
CA LEU A 227 5.99 1.91 19.69
C LEU A 227 5.74 0.55 20.36
N GLU A 228 6.60 -0.43 20.09
CA GLU A 228 6.55 -1.75 20.72
C GLU A 228 6.82 -1.69 22.22
N GLU A 229 7.84 -0.95 22.64
CA GLU A 229 8.17 -0.77 24.05
C GLU A 229 7.08 -0.03 24.83
N ILE A 230 6.49 1.00 24.23
CA ILE A 230 5.34 1.68 24.81
C ILE A 230 4.14 0.72 24.91
N SER A 231 3.90 -0.08 23.86
CA SER A 231 2.80 -1.05 23.83
C SER A 231 2.88 -2.16 24.85
N LYS A 232 4.07 -2.55 25.30
CA LYS A 232 4.22 -3.61 26.30
C LYS A 232 3.90 -3.15 27.72
N ARG A 233 3.80 -1.84 27.95
CA ARG A 233 3.70 -1.23 29.28
C ARG A 233 2.37 -0.53 29.54
N MET A 234 1.52 -0.44 28.54
CA MET A 234 0.12 -0.05 28.68
C MET A 234 -0.74 -1.29 28.79
#